data_AF-A0A3S1LG26-F1
#
_entry.id   AF-A0A3S1LG26-F1
#
_cell.length_a   1.000
_cell.length_b   1.000
_cell.length_c   1.000
_cell.angle_alpha   90.00
_cell.angle_beta   90.00
_cell.angle_gamma   90.00
#
_symmetry.space_group_name_H-M   'P 1'
#
loop_
_entity.id
_entity.type
_entity.pdbx_description
1 polymer ?
#
loop_
_entity_poly.entity_id
_entity_poly.type
_entity_poly.pdbx_seq_one_letter_code
_entity_poly.pdbx_strand_id
1 'polypeptide(L)' 'FGALQWARIASPYRLLDESDSVAQWFERCLDLHGGIGRQVAAAA' A
#
# COMPACT_ATOMS: atom_id res chain seq x y z
N PHE A 1 -9.80 -0.05 -6.23
CA PHE A 1 -9.25 0.23 -4.89
C PHE A 1 -9.52 -0.98 -4.01
N GLY A 2 -8.48 -1.71 -3.58
CA GLY A 2 -8.62 -2.87 -2.69
C GLY A 2 -8.46 -2.49 -1.22
N ALA A 3 -8.74 -3.42 -0.30
CA ALA A 3 -8.69 -3.19 1.14
C ALA A 3 -7.33 -2.68 1.64
N LEU A 4 -6.20 -3.20 1.11
CA LEU A 4 -4.85 -2.76 1.49
C LEU A 4 -4.57 -1.29 1.10
N GLN A 5 -5.06 -0.84 -0.06
CA GLN A 5 -4.91 0.56 -0.47
C GLN A 5 -5.78 1.48 0.37
N TRP A 6 -6.99 1.06 0.73
CA TRP A 6 -7.83 1.83 1.66
C TRP A 6 -7.18 1.97 3.03
N ALA A 7 -6.68 0.86 3.60
CA ALA A 7 -5.99 0.87 4.89
C ALA A 7 -4.78 1.82 4.88
N ARG A 8 -3.95 1.76 3.84
CA ARG A 8 -2.76 2.61 3.67
C ARG A 8 -3.09 4.12 3.66
N ILE A 9 -4.20 4.53 3.06
CA ILE A 9 -4.54 5.97 2.91
C ILE A 9 -5.44 6.49 4.04
N ALA A 10 -6.18 5.62 4.73
CA ALA A 10 -7.16 6.02 5.74
C ALA A 10 -6.58 6.06 7.16
N SER A 11 -5.48 5.35 7.43
CA SER A 11 -4.92 5.21 8.78
C SER A 11 -3.41 5.00 8.76
N PRO A 12 -2.64 5.58 9.70
CA PRO A 12 -1.20 5.29 9.85
C PRO A 12 -0.94 3.91 10.48
N TYR A 13 -1.99 3.19 10.86
CA TYR A 13 -1.86 1.85 11.43
C TYR A 13 -1.25 0.88 10.40
N ARG A 14 -0.14 0.25 10.80
CA ARG A 14 0.55 -0.75 9.99
C ARG A 14 -0.18 -2.10 10.08
N LEU A 15 -0.96 -2.41 9.05
CA LEU A 15 -1.77 -3.63 8.98
C LEU A 15 -0.94 -4.90 8.77
N LEU A 16 0.17 -4.80 8.02
CA LEU A 16 1.08 -5.90 7.71
C LEU A 16 2.49 -5.54 8.15
N ASP A 17 3.24 -6.53 8.64
CA ASP A 17 4.66 -6.36 8.91
C ASP A 17 5.45 -6.15 7.61
N GLU A 18 6.58 -5.44 7.66
CA GLU A 18 7.42 -5.18 6.48
C GLU A 18 8.04 -6.46 5.91
N SER A 19 8.28 -7.46 6.76
CA SER A 19 8.76 -8.78 6.34
C SER A 19 7.67 -9.68 5.77
N ASP A 20 6.40 -9.27 5.85
CA ASP A 20 5.28 -10.05 5.32
C ASP A 20 5.33 -10.09 3.79
N SER A 21 5.22 -11.30 3.23
CA SER A 21 5.23 -11.51 1.78
C SER A 21 4.11 -10.77 1.04
N VAL A 22 2.95 -10.57 1.68
CA VAL A 22 1.83 -9.80 1.13
C VAL A 22 2.18 -8.31 1.10
N ALA A 23 2.87 -7.79 2.12
CA ALA A 23 3.33 -6.40 2.13
C ALA A 23 4.31 -6.13 0.98
N GLN A 24 5.27 -7.02 0.77
CA GLN A 24 6.23 -6.91 -0.33
C GLN A 24 5.57 -7.01 -1.71
N TRP A 25 4.60 -7.91 -1.87
CA TRP A 25 3.80 -7.97 -3.10
C TRP A 25 3.01 -6.68 -3.31
N PHE A 26 2.38 -6.16 -2.27
CA PHE A 26 1.57 -4.95 -2.35
C PHE A 26 2.41 -3.72 -2.74
N GLU A 27 3.62 -3.58 -2.19
CA GLU A 27 4.54 -2.51 -2.60
C GLU A 27 4.89 -2.55 -4.09
N ARG A 28 5.12 -3.75 -4.66
CA ARG A 28 5.32 -3.88 -6.12
C ARG A 28 4.07 -3.53 -6.91
N CYS A 29 2.88 -3.80 -6.37
CA CYS A 29 1.62 -3.40 -7.01
C CYS A 29 1.48 -1.88 -7.10
N LEU A 30 2.07 -1.11 -6.19
CA LEU A 30 2.00 0.35 -6.24
C LEU A 30 2.74 0.93 -7.46
N ASP A 31 3.73 0.21 -7.99
CA ASP A 31 4.52 0.58 -9.17
C ASP A 31 3.85 0.20 -10.51
N LEU A 32 2.82 -0.65 -10.48
CA LEU A 32 2.10 -1.04 -11.69
C LEU A 32 1.40 0.16 -12.34
N HIS A 33 1.14 0.04 -13.65
CA HIS A 33 0.48 1.08 -14.45
C HIS A 33 1.18 2.45 -14.37
N GLY A 34 2.52 2.48 -14.30
CA GLY A 34 3.28 3.72 -14.21
C GLY A 34 3.23 4.39 -12.83
N GLY A 35 3.04 3.61 -11.76
CA GLY A 35 3.09 4.12 -10.40
C GLY A 35 1.82 4.83 -9.93
N ILE A 36 0.67 4.60 -10.57
CA ILE A 36 -0.61 5.23 -10.18
C ILE A 36 -0.94 4.93 -8.71
N GLY A 37 -0.57 3.76 -8.19
CA GLY A 37 -0.79 3.39 -6.79
C GLY A 37 -0.03 4.26 -5.78
N ARG A 38 1.07 4.92 -6.20
CA ARG A 38 1.88 5.81 -5.35
C ARG A 38 1.44 7.27 -5.36
N GLN A 39 0.57 7.67 -6.28
CA GLN A 39 0.13 9.07 -6.40
C GLN A 39 -0.65 9.57 -5.18
N VAL A 40 -1.26 8.65 -4.42
CA VAL A 40 -1.91 8.96 -3.15
C VAL A 40 -0.95 8.61 -2.02
N ALA A 41 -0.63 9.61 -1.18
CA ALA A 41 0.20 9.42 -0.01
C ALA A 41 -0.46 8.46 1.00
N ALA A 42 0.35 7.71 1.74
CA ALA A 42 -0.15 6.98 2.90
C ALA A 42 -0.57 8.00 3.98
N ALA A 43 -1.45 7.58 4.89
CA ALA A 43 -1.78 8.38 6.07
C ALA A 43 -0.52 8.64 6.91
N ALA A 44 -0.43 9.85 7.49
CA ALA A 44 0.68 10.32 8.31
C ALA A 44 0.54 9.92 9.78
#